data_AF-A0A1N7SV34-F1
#
_entry.id   AF-A0A1N7SV34-F1
#
_cell.length_a   1.000
_cell.length_b   1.000
_cell.length_c   1.000
_cell.angle_alpha   90.00
_cell.angle_beta   90.00
_cell.angle_gamma   90.00
#
_symmetry.space_group_name_H-M   'P 1'
#
loop_
_entity.id
_entity.type
_entity.pdbx_description
1 polymer ?
#
loop_
_entity_poly.entity_id
_entity_poly.type
_entity_poly.pdbx_seq_one_letter_code
_entity_poly.pdbx_strand_id
1 'polypeptide(L)'
;MACATFIPGNILQGNWQGVLYIDERATDAQFEALSSVYRGERGGPVADFAHLFGKIVAIERAPITFDLQGGKGKLSIGTDIYAELEPYWNRSGAPAVLVGSSVSTTPCSPAIISKASAYRIRNP
;
A
#
# COMPACT_ATOMS: atom_id res chain seq x y z
N MET A 1 2.11 -6.83 -4.90
CA MET A 1 1.97 -6.95 -3.44
C MET A 1 1.25 -5.72 -2.92
N ALA A 2 0.49 -5.88 -1.85
CA ALA A 2 -0.23 -4.80 -1.17
C ALA A 2 -0.25 -5.06 0.34
N CYS A 3 -0.54 -4.02 1.12
CA CYS A 3 -0.72 -4.12 2.56
C CYS A 3 -2.01 -3.39 2.96
N ALA A 4 -2.81 -4.04 3.80
CA ALA A 4 -3.95 -3.45 4.45
C ALA A 4 -3.65 -3.30 5.94
N THR A 5 -3.72 -2.07 6.45
CA THR A 5 -3.32 -1.76 7.82
C THR A 5 -4.38 -0.97 8.55
N PHE A 6 -4.66 -1.39 9.77
CA PHE A 6 -5.25 -0.56 10.80
C PHE A 6 -4.15 0.15 11.59
N ILE A 7 -4.25 1.48 11.66
CA ILE A 7 -3.32 2.34 12.38
C ILE A 7 -4.11 3.05 13.49
N PRO A 8 -3.91 2.69 14.78
CA PRO A 8 -4.73 3.19 15.88
C PRO A 8 -4.45 4.65 16.28
N GLY A 9 -3.53 5.34 15.61
CA GLY A 9 -3.11 6.69 15.96
C GLY A 9 -2.06 7.28 15.02
N ASN A 10 -1.00 7.86 15.59
CA ASN A 10 0.08 8.47 14.81
C ASN A 10 0.81 7.38 14.00
N ILE A 11 0.91 7.59 12.69
CA ILE A 11 1.54 6.66 11.75
C ILE A 11 2.97 6.28 12.16
N LEU A 12 3.76 7.22 12.68
CA LEU A 12 5.16 6.99 13.08
C LEU A 12 5.32 6.39 14.48
N GLN A 13 4.27 6.34 15.30
CA GLN A 13 4.31 5.68 16.60
C GLN A 13 4.15 4.15 16.49
N GLY A 14 3.86 3.63 15.29
CA GLY A 14 3.72 2.21 15.04
C GLY A 14 2.45 1.60 15.64
N ASN A 15 2.58 0.36 16.14
CA ASN A 15 1.46 -0.49 16.59
C ASN A 15 0.41 -0.75 15.49
N TRP A 16 0.87 -0.84 14.23
CA TRP A 16 -0.03 -1.17 13.13
C TRP A 16 -0.42 -2.64 13.22
N GLN A 17 -1.68 -2.91 12.90
CA GLN A 17 -2.18 -4.26 12.66
C GLN A 17 -2.47 -4.36 11.17
N GLY A 18 -2.10 -5.46 10.53
CA GLY A 18 -2.41 -5.57 9.11
C GLY A 18 -2.15 -6.91 8.48
N VAL A 19 -2.67 -7.04 7.27
CA VAL A 19 -2.50 -8.17 6.37
C VAL A 19 -1.60 -7.77 5.21
N LEU A 20 -0.68 -8.66 4.86
CA LEU A 20 0.18 -8.53 3.69
C LEU A 20 -0.31 -9.46 2.58
N TYR A 21 -0.56 -8.88 1.42
CA TYR A 21 -1.01 -9.61 0.24
C TYR A 21 0.11 -9.69 -0.78
N ILE A 22 0.51 -10.91 -1.14
CA ILE A 22 1.42 -11.19 -2.25
C ILE A 22 0.56 -11.64 -3.44
N ASP A 23 0.93 -11.18 -4.63
CA ASP A 23 0.16 -11.50 -5.83
C ASP A 23 0.16 -13.01 -6.10
N GLU A 24 -0.99 -13.58 -6.43
CA GLU A 24 -1.11 -15.02 -6.73
C GLU A 24 -0.20 -15.48 -7.88
N ARG A 25 0.17 -14.57 -8.80
CA ARG A 25 1.08 -14.83 -9.91
C ARG A 25 2.55 -14.97 -9.48
N ALA A 26 2.88 -14.65 -8.23
CA ALA A 26 4.24 -14.79 -7.72
C ALA A 26 4.62 -16.28 -7.60
N THR A 27 5.85 -16.63 -7.97
CA THR A 27 6.39 -17.98 -7.68
C THR A 27 6.58 -18.18 -6.17
N ASP A 28 6.80 -19.42 -5.72
CA ASP A 28 7.07 -19.67 -4.29
C ASP A 28 8.36 -19.00 -3.82
N ALA A 29 9.39 -18.99 -4.65
CA ALA A 29 10.63 -18.26 -4.36
C ALA A 29 10.38 -16.75 -4.21
N GLN A 30 9.51 -16.16 -5.04
CA GLN A 30 9.13 -14.74 -4.93
C GLN A 30 8.27 -14.49 -3.68
N PHE A 31 7.36 -15.39 -3.34
CA PHE A 31 6.54 -15.29 -2.14
C PHE A 31 7.41 -15.29 -0.89
N GLU A 32 8.34 -16.22 -0.76
CA GLU A 32 9.26 -16.29 0.38
C GLU A 32 10.18 -15.06 0.44
N ALA A 33 10.70 -14.62 -0.70
CA ALA A 33 11.54 -13.42 -0.75
C ALA A 33 10.79 -12.16 -0.28
N LEU A 34 9.58 -11.94 -0.80
CA LEU A 34 8.75 -10.78 -0.43
C LEU A 34 8.28 -10.87 1.03
N SER A 35 7.89 -12.05 1.50
CA SER A 35 7.51 -12.28 2.89
C SER A 35 8.64 -11.95 3.85
N SER A 36 9.85 -12.43 3.55
CA SER A 36 11.05 -12.16 4.36
C SER A 36 11.41 -10.67 4.39
N VAL A 37 11.30 -9.98 3.26
CA VAL A 37 11.51 -8.52 3.18
C VAL A 37 10.54 -7.76 4.09
N TYR A 38 9.24 -8.07 4.05
CA TYR A 38 8.23 -7.35 4.85
C TYR A 38 8.17 -7.77 6.32
N ARG A 39 8.83 -8.87 6.68
CA ARG A 39 9.17 -9.19 8.08
C ARG A 39 10.41 -8.44 8.58
N GLY A 40 11.05 -7.64 7.73
CA GLY A 40 12.26 -6.88 8.05
C GLY A 40 13.55 -7.71 8.08
N GLU A 41 13.49 -9.00 7.75
CA GLU A 41 14.61 -9.95 7.87
C GLU A 41 15.75 -9.64 6.87
N ARG A 42 15.45 -8.86 5.83
CA ARG A 42 16.43 -8.45 4.80
C ARG A 42 17.07 -7.08 5.08
N GLY A 43 16.70 -6.41 6.18
CA GLY A 43 17.28 -5.12 6.56
C GLY A 43 16.88 -3.95 5.66
N GLY A 44 17.63 -2.84 5.77
CA GLY A 44 17.42 -1.62 5.00
C GLY A 44 16.15 -0.85 5.38
N PRO A 45 15.72 0.13 4.57
CA PRO A 45 14.54 0.96 4.86
C PRO A 45 13.23 0.17 5.04
N VAL A 46 13.14 -1.03 4.48
CA VAL A 46 11.96 -1.89 4.64
C VAL A 46 11.93 -2.54 6.02
N ALA A 47 13.07 -2.76 6.68
CA ALA A 47 13.10 -3.20 8.07
C ALA A 47 12.56 -2.11 9.02
N ASP A 48 12.89 -0.84 8.77
CA ASP A 48 12.30 0.28 9.52
C ASP A 48 10.78 0.36 9.35
N PHE A 49 10.30 0.09 8.13
CA PHE A 49 8.86 -0.03 7.86
C PHE A 49 8.23 -1.23 8.59
N ALA A 50 8.89 -2.38 8.62
CA ALA A 50 8.41 -3.56 9.33
C ALA A 50 8.27 -3.32 10.85
N HIS A 51 9.14 -2.50 11.46
CA HIS A 51 9.03 -2.11 12.88
C HIS A 51 7.77 -1.30 13.22
N LEU A 52 7.07 -0.73 12.23
CA LEU A 52 5.82 -0.02 12.46
C LEU A 52 4.65 -0.99 12.75
N PHE A 53 4.77 -2.24 12.31
CA PHE A 53 3.79 -3.28 12.61
C PHE A 53 3.97 -3.77 14.05
N GLY A 54 2.96 -3.54 14.88
CA GLY A 54 2.85 -4.23 16.17
C GLY A 54 2.38 -5.67 15.99
N LYS A 55 1.61 -5.95 14.92
CA LYS A 55 1.10 -7.28 14.60
C LYS A 55 0.85 -7.44 13.10
N ILE A 56 1.54 -8.39 12.47
CA ILE A 56 1.16 -8.90 11.15
C ILE A 56 0.12 -10.01 11.38
N VAL A 57 -1.12 -9.77 10.97
CA VAL A 57 -2.25 -10.68 11.17
C VAL A 57 -2.13 -11.89 10.23
N ALA A 58 -1.76 -11.65 8.98
CA ALA A 58 -1.55 -12.69 7.98
C ALA A 58 -0.61 -12.21 6.86
N ILE A 59 0.04 -13.16 6.18
CA ILE A 59 0.69 -12.97 4.88
C ILE A 59 0.07 -13.99 3.94
N GLU A 60 -0.63 -13.55 2.92
CA GLU A 60 -1.42 -14.43 2.05
C GLU A 60 -1.28 -14.09 0.57
N ARG A 61 -1.63 -15.06 -0.28
CA ARG A 61 -1.69 -14.89 -1.73
C ARG A 61 -3.08 -14.42 -2.12
N ALA A 62 -3.15 -13.41 -2.99
CA ALA A 62 -4.41 -12.95 -3.57
C ALA A 62 -4.23 -12.40 -4.99
N PRO A 63 -5.25 -12.44 -5.85
CA PRO A 63 -5.23 -11.70 -7.10
C PRO A 63 -5.17 -10.20 -6.80
N ILE A 64 -4.16 -9.50 -7.33
CA ILE A 64 -4.02 -8.06 -7.18
C ILE A 64 -4.13 -7.40 -8.56
N THR A 65 -5.12 -6.53 -8.70
CA THR A 65 -5.28 -5.67 -9.88
C THR A 65 -5.07 -4.23 -9.46
N PHE A 66 -4.14 -3.57 -10.14
CA PHE A 66 -3.83 -2.15 -9.97
C PHE A 66 -3.85 -1.51 -11.35
N ASP A 67 -5.00 -0.95 -11.71
CA ASP A 67 -5.22 -0.28 -12.99
C ASP A 67 -5.51 1.19 -12.72
N LEU A 68 -4.44 1.99 -12.67
CA LEU A 68 -4.47 3.41 -12.32
C LEU A 68 -3.68 4.21 -13.35
N GLN A 69 -4.33 5.21 -13.92
CA GLN A 69 -3.73 6.15 -14.87
C GLN A 69 -3.98 7.57 -14.40
N GLY A 70 -2.92 8.34 -14.18
CA GLY A 70 -3.03 9.73 -13.72
C GLY A 70 -3.76 9.91 -12.38
N GLY A 71 -3.73 8.89 -11.51
CA GLY A 71 -4.44 8.89 -10.22
C GLY A 71 -5.93 8.52 -10.30
N LYS A 72 -6.44 8.17 -11.49
CA LYS A 72 -7.78 7.66 -11.73
C LYS A 72 -7.76 6.18 -12.05
N GLY A 73 -8.67 5.40 -11.48
CA GLY A 73 -8.77 3.97 -11.83
C GLY A 73 -9.25 3.10 -10.69
N LYS A 74 -8.86 1.83 -10.73
CA LYS A 74 -9.36 0.80 -9.81
C LYS A 74 -8.22 0.01 -9.17
N LEU A 75 -8.39 -0.30 -7.91
CA LEU A 75 -7.57 -1.24 -7.14
C LEU A 75 -8.47 -2.34 -6.61
N SER A 76 -8.07 -3.60 -6.78
CA SER A 76 -8.73 -4.73 -6.14
C SER A 76 -7.70 -5.75 -5.65
N ILE A 77 -7.94 -6.29 -4.46
CA ILE A 77 -7.11 -7.33 -3.85
C ILE A 77 -8.06 -8.42 -3.34
N GLY A 78 -8.02 -9.59 -3.99
CA GLY A 78 -8.91 -10.70 -3.67
C GLY A 78 -10.38 -10.26 -3.64
N THR A 79 -11.11 -10.76 -2.65
CA THR A 79 -12.47 -10.32 -2.32
C THR A 79 -12.52 -9.27 -1.21
N ASP A 80 -11.37 -8.95 -0.61
CA ASP A 80 -11.31 -8.21 0.65
C ASP A 80 -11.24 -6.72 0.44
N ILE A 81 -10.55 -6.27 -0.61
CA ILE A 81 -10.28 -4.84 -0.82
C ILE A 81 -10.70 -4.42 -2.21
N TYR A 82 -11.44 -3.33 -2.27
CA TYR A 82 -11.82 -2.67 -3.51
C TYR A 82 -11.77 -1.16 -3.34
N ALA A 83 -11.18 -0.48 -4.31
CA ALA A 83 -11.21 0.97 -4.39
C ALA A 83 -11.37 1.45 -5.83
N GLU A 84 -12.18 2.50 -6.02
CA GLU A 84 -12.15 3.35 -7.20
C GLU A 84 -11.56 4.70 -6.79
N LEU A 85 -10.60 5.20 -7.55
CA LEU A 85 -9.84 6.41 -7.23
C LEU A 85 -10.08 7.47 -8.30
N GLU A 86 -10.16 8.72 -7.86
CA GLU A 86 -10.16 9.91 -8.70
C GLU A 86 -9.11 10.89 -8.17
N PRO A 87 -8.28 11.50 -9.04
CA PRO A 87 -7.27 12.45 -8.60
C PRO A 87 -7.92 13.77 -8.19
N TYR A 88 -7.28 14.48 -7.27
CA TYR A 88 -7.51 15.90 -7.14
C TYR A 88 -6.84 16.63 -8.30
N TRP A 89 -7.49 17.67 -8.81
CA TRP A 89 -6.98 18.47 -9.91
C TRP A 89 -6.40 19.79 -9.39
N ASN A 90 -5.24 20.17 -9.91
CA ASN A 90 -4.67 21.49 -9.66
C ASN A 90 -5.35 22.55 -10.56
N ARG A 91 -4.98 23.82 -10.39
CA ARG A 91 -5.54 24.94 -11.19
C ARG A 91 -5.24 24.86 -12.69
N SER A 92 -4.22 24.12 -13.10
CA SER A 92 -3.88 23.94 -14.52
C SER A 92 -4.60 22.76 -15.17
N GLY A 93 -5.46 22.04 -14.43
CA GLY A 93 -6.15 20.85 -14.92
C GLY A 93 -5.30 19.58 -14.93
N ALA A 94 -4.13 19.57 -14.28
CA ALA A 94 -3.30 18.38 -14.10
C ALA A 94 -3.55 17.74 -12.71
N PRO A 95 -3.25 16.44 -12.52
CA PRO A 95 -3.33 15.82 -11.20
C PRO A 95 -2.47 16.56 -10.16
N ALA A 96 -3.04 16.77 -8.97
CA ALA A 96 -2.33 17.38 -7.85
C ALA A 96 -1.27 16.42 -7.31
N VAL A 97 -0.07 16.95 -7.07
CA VAL A 97 1.08 16.18 -6.56
C VAL A 97 1.56 16.76 -5.24
N LEU A 98 1.98 15.89 -4.33
CA LEU A 98 2.60 16.25 -3.07
C LEU A 98 4.12 16.41 -3.29
N VAL A 99 4.69 17.56 -2.92
CA VAL A 99 6.11 17.88 -3.10
C VAL A 99 6.73 18.28 -1.76
N GLY A 100 7.92 17.76 -1.45
CA GLY A 100 8.68 18.13 -0.26
C GLY A 100 8.11 17.63 1.08
N SER A 101 7.17 16.70 1.06
CA SER A 101 6.57 16.11 2.27
C SER A 101 7.39 14.94 2.82
N SER A 102 7.37 14.75 4.14
CA SER A 102 7.93 13.56 4.80
C SER A 102 7.19 12.24 4.52
N VAL A 103 5.99 12.31 3.93
CA VAL A 103 5.13 11.14 3.63
C VAL A 103 5.44 10.54 2.25
N SER A 104 5.99 11.32 1.33
CA SER A 104 6.41 10.86 0.00
C SER A 104 7.90 10.57 -0.02
N THR A 105 8.27 9.32 0.27
CA THR A 105 9.67 8.88 0.38
C THR A 105 10.28 8.39 -0.94
N THR A 106 9.48 8.24 -2.00
CA THR A 106 9.93 7.72 -3.30
C THR A 106 10.59 8.83 -4.13
N PRO A 107 11.91 8.79 -4.39
CA PRO A 107 12.63 9.90 -5.02
C PRO A 107 12.27 10.14 -6.50
N CYS A 108 11.67 9.15 -7.16
CA CYS A 108 11.55 9.12 -8.62
C CYS A 108 10.10 8.99 -9.14
N SER A 109 9.10 9.08 -8.27
CA SER A 109 7.70 9.01 -8.66
C SER A 109 6.90 10.08 -7.94
N PRO A 110 6.15 10.94 -8.65
CA PRO A 110 5.33 11.95 -8.00
C PRO A 110 4.22 11.29 -7.17
N ALA A 111 4.07 11.74 -5.93
CA ALA A 111 2.95 11.34 -5.09
C ALA A 111 1.68 12.08 -5.54
N ILE A 112 0.89 11.44 -6.41
CA ILE A 112 -0.42 11.97 -6.84
C ILE A 112 -1.41 11.84 -5.68
N ILE A 113 -2.13 12.93 -5.41
CA ILE A 113 -3.17 12.94 -4.40
C ILE A 113 -4.49 12.55 -5.05
N SER A 114 -5.08 11.45 -4.60
CA SER A 114 -6.38 10.96 -5.06
C SER A 114 -7.35 10.75 -3.91
N LYS A 115 -8.64 10.80 -4.20
CA LYS A 115 -9.73 10.41 -3.30
C LYS A 115 -10.35 9.12 -3.80
N ALA A 116 -10.66 8.20 -2.88
CA ALA A 116 -11.47 7.06 -3.21
C ALA A 116 -12.94 7.48 -3.35
N SER A 117 -13.52 7.33 -4.54
CA SER A 117 -14.95 7.54 -4.80
C SER A 117 -15.78 6.35 -4.27
N ALA A 118 -15.18 5.16 -4.26
CA ALA A 118 -15.68 3.97 -3.58
C ALA A 118 -14.52 3.27 -2.87
N TYR A 119 -14.73 2.85 -1.62
CA TYR A 119 -13.76 2.07 -0.86
C TYR A 119 -14.47 1.02 -0.03
N ARG A 120 -13.98 -0.22 -0.08
CA ARG A 120 -14.45 -1.33 0.74
C ARG A 120 -13.24 -2.13 1.21
N ILE A 121 -13.27 -2.48 2.48
CA ILE A 121 -12.31 -3.39 3.10
C ILE A 121 -13.06 -4.35 4.01
N ARG A 122 -12.72 -5.64 3.93
CA ARG A 122 -13.13 -6.67 4.87
C ARG A 122 -11.91 -7.04 5.73
N ASN A 123 -12.10 -7.10 7.05
CA ASN A 123 -11.08 -7.50 8.02
C ASN A 123 -9.78 -6.65 7.97
N PRO A 124 -9.78 -5.45 8.57
CA PRO A 124 -8.54 -4.66 8.73
C PRO A 124 -7.60 -5.23 9.80
#